data_AF-E3N3Z8-F1
#
_entry.id   AF-E3N3Z8-F1
#
_cell.length_a   1.000
_cell.length_b   1.000
_cell.length_c   1.000
_cell.angle_alpha   90.00
_cell.angle_beta   90.00
_cell.angle_gamma   90.00
#
_symmetry.space_group_name_H-M   'P 1'
#
loop_
_entity.id
_entity.type
_entity.pdbx_description
1 polymer ?
#
loop_
_entity_poly.entity_id
_entity_poly.type
_entity_poly.pdbx_seq_one_letter_code
_entity_poly.pdbx_strand_id
1 'polypeptide(L)'
;MKNLRFILLLAFIKVSISIIISTSYGKLNGKHVGEYHSFKHVPFAKPPIGELRFQKPETVELWNDVREAVDYGPACMSNSTWTKSPQKWVDEDCLHINIFTSNKCLKSKNCPVAVYIHGGELSFDSAVMFNDTFMFDTFVKRDVVLLVPAFRLGIFSHFVVEDQSIAPTNLALYDILKSFEFVKSEVHNFGGDNKKITVFGHSYGGTISSMLTFSTEINQDLSLFQKSVSMSGHQYFETLELHMERAQRFAKHANCLVDPKQAETMTRSEQDRLTMKCLQAKSGMELLRVQRSLEEAGYSDLKGVVLREPIFPKVKPMELWNSPNKIPMLTGCTKIEFDHEDEVIPLATVFGFDNPKECDEKYRKDLKEGTVGEQSSLKNYSKLVFADLVNHTDKTMAITVPTKIRVNKLLENGIPVYLYEFTYPKHAKHADDLYYIMGVHPFQEDENEIHLKKVYQDMFINFIKYGHPGDGFDRSNLEKSSYFDVYWNETTGERPQMRNDFEKKVMDYWLKDMMEFDRKITEEKKKSLEKPSLRYTKLDLSGSGMDQSSHLLFLIFMVLAVFIAGFFVGKCCSSRKDNLYVRLDGRNFETVKHFE
;
A
#
# COMPACT_ATOMS: atom_id res chain seq x y z
N MET A 1 -76.14 -22.45 -7.99
CA MET A 1 -75.06 -22.09 -7.04
C MET A 1 -73.79 -22.83 -7.42
N LYS A 2 -72.69 -22.07 -7.55
CA LYS A 2 -71.26 -22.47 -7.55
C LYS A 2 -70.72 -23.24 -8.76
N ASN A 3 -70.21 -22.46 -9.71
CA ASN A 3 -69.15 -22.85 -10.66
C ASN A 3 -67.84 -23.09 -9.88
N LEU A 4 -67.29 -24.30 -9.97
CA LEU A 4 -65.97 -24.64 -9.43
C LEU A 4 -64.94 -24.54 -10.57
N ARG A 5 -64.17 -23.45 -10.59
CA ARG A 5 -63.00 -23.32 -11.48
C ARG A 5 -61.81 -23.99 -10.80
N PHE A 6 -61.32 -25.09 -11.36
CA PHE A 6 -60.01 -25.65 -11.04
C PHE A 6 -58.93 -24.75 -11.65
N ILE A 7 -58.10 -24.14 -10.80
CA ILE A 7 -56.87 -23.46 -11.21
C ILE A 7 -55.74 -24.49 -11.12
N LEU A 8 -55.19 -24.87 -12.26
CA LEU A 8 -54.00 -25.72 -12.35
C LEU A 8 -52.77 -24.85 -12.04
N LEU A 9 -52.18 -25.02 -10.85
CA LEU A 9 -50.93 -24.36 -10.49
C LEU A 9 -49.78 -25.16 -11.14
N LEU A 10 -49.27 -24.69 -12.27
CA LEU A 10 -48.03 -25.20 -12.86
C LEU A 10 -46.84 -24.68 -12.05
N ALA A 11 -46.34 -25.51 -11.11
CA ALA A 11 -45.07 -25.27 -10.46
C ALA A 11 -43.94 -25.51 -11.47
N PHE A 12 -43.35 -24.43 -11.99
CA PHE A 12 -42.08 -24.50 -12.70
C PHE A 12 -40.98 -24.86 -11.71
N ILE A 13 -40.64 -26.15 -11.62
CA ILE A 13 -39.41 -26.59 -10.96
C ILE A 13 -38.25 -26.09 -11.85
N LYS A 14 -37.65 -24.97 -11.50
CA LYS A 14 -36.31 -24.64 -12.00
C LYS A 14 -35.35 -25.69 -11.41
N VAL A 15 -35.06 -26.72 -12.20
CA VAL A 15 -33.94 -27.62 -11.92
C VAL A 15 -32.68 -26.78 -12.11
N SER A 16 -32.19 -26.19 -11.02
CA SER A 16 -30.86 -25.60 -11.00
C SER A 16 -29.88 -26.76 -11.08
N ILE A 17 -29.19 -26.91 -12.22
CA ILE A 17 -28.09 -27.87 -12.35
C ILE A 17 -26.94 -27.30 -11.52
N SER A 18 -26.89 -27.70 -10.24
CA SER A 18 -25.81 -27.36 -9.32
C SER A 18 -24.55 -28.13 -9.70
N ILE A 19 -23.48 -27.43 -10.07
CA ILE A 19 -22.16 -28.07 -10.22
C ILE A 19 -21.51 -28.16 -8.85
N ILE A 20 -21.23 -29.39 -8.42
CA ILE A 20 -20.44 -29.67 -7.23
C ILE A 20 -18.97 -29.83 -7.65
N ILE A 21 -18.10 -28.95 -7.14
CA ILE A 21 -16.65 -29.07 -7.28
C ILE A 21 -16.09 -29.75 -6.03
N SER A 22 -15.18 -30.70 -6.21
CA SER A 22 -14.43 -31.32 -5.12
C SER A 22 -13.04 -30.69 -5.05
N THR A 23 -12.67 -30.17 -3.90
CA THR A 23 -11.31 -29.72 -3.57
C THR A 23 -10.64 -30.73 -2.65
N SER A 24 -9.36 -30.54 -2.32
CA SER A 24 -8.72 -31.34 -1.27
C SER A 24 -9.30 -31.11 0.13
N TYR A 25 -10.01 -29.99 0.33
CA TYR A 25 -10.59 -29.59 1.62
C TYR A 25 -12.04 -30.05 1.81
N GLY A 26 -12.78 -30.25 0.72
CA GLY A 26 -14.16 -30.71 0.75
C GLY A 26 -14.93 -30.39 -0.53
N LYS A 27 -16.26 -30.55 -0.50
CA LYS A 27 -17.12 -30.30 -1.67
C LYS A 27 -17.76 -28.93 -1.60
N LEU A 28 -17.92 -28.28 -2.75
CA LEU A 28 -18.49 -26.94 -2.89
C LEU A 28 -19.62 -26.95 -3.91
N ASN A 29 -20.77 -26.38 -3.54
CA ASN A 29 -21.87 -26.11 -4.44
C ASN A 29 -21.87 -24.62 -4.82
N GLY A 30 -21.56 -24.32 -6.08
CA GLY A 30 -21.46 -22.95 -6.59
C GLY A 30 -22.75 -22.43 -7.20
N LYS A 31 -22.78 -21.14 -7.49
CA LYS A 31 -23.85 -20.49 -8.26
C LYS A 31 -23.65 -20.73 -9.75
N HIS A 32 -24.71 -21.15 -10.43
CA HIS A 32 -24.75 -21.37 -11.87
C HIS A 32 -25.46 -20.22 -12.60
N VAL A 33 -24.85 -19.66 -13.64
CA VAL A 33 -25.42 -18.62 -14.52
C VAL A 33 -25.10 -18.95 -15.98
N GLY A 34 -25.95 -19.77 -16.62
CA GLY A 34 -25.73 -20.21 -18.00
C GLY A 34 -24.47 -21.06 -18.14
N GLU A 35 -23.48 -20.64 -18.93
CA GLU A 35 -22.21 -21.37 -19.06
C GLU A 35 -21.16 -20.97 -18.00
N TYR A 36 -21.52 -20.11 -17.05
CA TYR A 36 -20.62 -19.55 -16.04
C TYR A 36 -20.98 -20.01 -14.64
N HIS A 37 -19.98 -20.02 -13.77
CA HIS A 37 -20.08 -20.45 -12.38
C HIS A 37 -19.31 -19.49 -11.47
N SER A 38 -19.86 -19.25 -10.30
CA SER A 38 -19.11 -18.63 -9.20
C SER A 38 -19.15 -19.49 -7.94
N PHE A 39 -18.03 -19.53 -7.24
CA PHE A 39 -17.86 -20.18 -5.94
C PHE A 39 -17.36 -19.10 -4.98
N LYS A 40 -18.23 -18.64 -4.09
CA LYS A 40 -17.99 -17.52 -3.19
C LYS A 40 -17.88 -18.00 -1.75
N HIS A 41 -17.18 -17.24 -0.92
CA HIS A 41 -16.96 -17.60 0.49
C HIS A 41 -16.26 -18.97 0.66
N VAL A 42 -15.32 -19.30 -0.23
CA VAL A 42 -14.54 -20.54 -0.15
C VAL A 42 -13.39 -20.33 0.84
N PRO A 43 -13.33 -21.02 1.99
CA PRO A 43 -12.29 -20.77 2.98
C PRO A 43 -10.93 -21.29 2.48
N PHE A 44 -9.89 -20.47 2.62
CA PHE A 44 -8.50 -20.86 2.31
C PHE A 44 -7.62 -20.97 3.56
N ALA A 45 -8.10 -20.48 4.70
CA ALA A 45 -7.45 -20.56 6.00
C ALA A 45 -8.50 -20.77 7.11
N LYS A 46 -8.05 -21.10 8.33
CA LYS A 46 -8.93 -21.07 9.51
C LYS A 46 -9.43 -19.66 9.80
N PRO A 47 -10.63 -19.50 10.40
CA PRO A 47 -11.09 -18.22 10.91
C PRO A 47 -10.07 -17.63 11.89
N PRO A 48 -9.54 -16.41 11.67
CA PRO A 48 -8.49 -15.80 12.50
C PRO A 48 -9.07 -15.17 13.80
N ILE A 49 -9.90 -15.92 14.53
CA ILE A 49 -10.63 -15.49 15.72
C ILE A 49 -9.99 -15.99 17.02
N GLY A 50 -10.30 -15.32 18.13
CA GLY A 50 -9.79 -15.71 19.46
C GLY A 50 -8.27 -15.69 19.52
N GLU A 51 -7.65 -16.80 19.91
CA GLU A 51 -6.19 -16.93 19.99
C GLU A 51 -5.49 -16.84 18.62
N LEU A 52 -6.20 -17.05 17.51
CA LEU A 52 -5.66 -16.87 16.15
C LEU A 52 -5.66 -15.40 15.70
N ARG A 53 -6.31 -14.50 16.44
CA ARG A 53 -6.23 -13.06 16.15
C ARG A 53 -4.79 -12.59 16.34
N PHE A 54 -4.30 -11.83 15.37
CA PHE A 54 -2.90 -11.37 15.25
C PHE A 54 -1.87 -12.49 15.02
N GLN A 55 -2.30 -13.72 14.75
CA GLN A 55 -1.41 -14.84 14.40
C GLN A 55 -1.46 -15.12 12.89
N LYS A 56 -0.38 -15.72 12.36
CA LYS A 56 -0.30 -16.13 10.94
C LYS A 56 -1.49 -17.05 10.60
N PRO A 57 -2.04 -16.96 9.37
CA PRO A 57 -3.16 -17.79 8.97
C PRO A 57 -2.79 -19.28 9.00
N GLU A 58 -3.65 -20.09 9.62
CA GLU A 58 -3.48 -21.54 9.66
C GLU A 58 -4.21 -22.23 8.51
N THR A 59 -3.76 -23.44 8.16
CA THR A 59 -4.41 -24.28 7.14
C THR A 59 -5.87 -24.55 7.50
N VAL A 60 -6.76 -24.34 6.52
CA VAL A 60 -8.20 -24.57 6.64
C VAL A 60 -8.50 -26.02 7.06
N GLU A 61 -9.56 -26.18 7.86
CA GLU A 61 -10.04 -27.50 8.27
C GLU A 61 -10.80 -28.19 7.12
N LEU A 62 -10.71 -29.52 7.09
CA LEU A 62 -11.49 -30.32 6.15
C LEU A 62 -12.98 -30.29 6.52
N TRP A 63 -13.85 -30.25 5.53
CA TRP A 63 -15.29 -30.38 5.73
C TRP A 63 -15.86 -31.56 4.94
N ASN A 64 -16.74 -32.34 5.58
CA ASN A 64 -17.26 -33.59 5.02
C ASN A 64 -18.46 -33.37 4.08
N ASP A 65 -19.32 -32.41 4.42
CA ASP A 65 -20.55 -32.14 3.68
C ASP A 65 -20.30 -31.25 2.45
N VAL A 66 -21.32 -31.05 1.63
CA VAL A 66 -21.24 -30.07 0.53
C VAL A 66 -21.47 -28.68 1.12
N ARG A 67 -20.47 -27.80 1.04
CA ARG A 67 -20.56 -26.41 1.48
C ARG A 67 -21.19 -25.56 0.39
N GLU A 68 -22.21 -24.78 0.73
CA GLU A 68 -22.81 -23.79 -0.16
C GLU A 68 -21.85 -22.61 -0.37
N ALA A 69 -21.56 -22.31 -1.64
CA ALA A 69 -20.64 -21.28 -2.09
C ALA A 69 -21.32 -20.34 -3.10
N VAL A 70 -22.59 -20.02 -2.86
CA VAL A 70 -23.46 -19.27 -3.79
C VAL A 70 -23.38 -17.76 -3.56
N ASP A 71 -23.26 -17.34 -2.30
CA ASP A 71 -23.30 -15.95 -1.87
C ASP A 71 -21.94 -15.50 -1.34
N TYR A 72 -21.68 -14.19 -1.43
CA TYR A 72 -20.51 -13.60 -0.79
C TYR A 72 -20.58 -13.77 0.73
N GLY A 73 -19.42 -14.08 1.31
CA GLY A 73 -19.20 -14.09 2.75
C GLY A 73 -19.11 -12.67 3.33
N PRO A 74 -18.64 -12.55 4.58
CA PRO A 74 -18.37 -11.24 5.18
C PRO A 74 -17.23 -10.53 4.47
N ALA A 75 -17.26 -9.20 4.49
CA ALA A 75 -16.03 -8.43 4.33
C ALA A 75 -15.14 -8.60 5.57
N CYS A 76 -13.82 -8.52 5.40
CA CYS A 76 -12.94 -8.42 6.55
C CYS A 76 -13.22 -7.15 7.36
N MET A 77 -12.97 -7.23 8.67
CA MET A 77 -13.17 -6.13 9.60
C MET A 77 -12.45 -4.86 9.14
N SER A 78 -13.24 -3.86 8.74
CA SER A 78 -12.76 -2.54 8.33
C SER A 78 -13.80 -1.49 8.68
N ASN A 79 -13.34 -0.29 9.05
CA ASN A 79 -14.21 0.87 9.33
C ASN A 79 -13.37 2.16 9.27
N SER A 80 -12.99 2.55 8.06
CA SER A 80 -12.08 3.69 7.85
C SER A 80 -12.81 4.99 7.53
N THR A 81 -12.25 6.14 7.94
CA THR A 81 -12.69 7.49 7.53
C THR A 81 -12.50 7.77 6.04
N TRP A 82 -11.61 7.03 5.38
CA TRP A 82 -11.24 7.20 3.98
C TRP A 82 -12.19 6.57 2.97
N THR A 83 -13.08 5.67 3.42
CA THR A 83 -14.02 4.99 2.51
C THR A 83 -15.46 5.12 2.98
N LYS A 84 -16.36 5.20 2.01
CA LYS A 84 -17.80 5.04 2.18
C LYS A 84 -18.30 3.74 1.52
N SER A 85 -17.38 2.87 1.09
CA SER A 85 -17.69 1.64 0.37
C SER A 85 -18.67 0.80 1.20
N PRO A 86 -19.91 0.59 0.72
CA PRO A 86 -20.92 -0.09 1.49
C PRO A 86 -20.58 -1.58 1.58
N GLN A 87 -20.07 -2.00 2.74
CA GLN A 87 -19.95 -3.42 3.04
C GLN A 87 -21.29 -3.93 3.57
N LYS A 88 -21.81 -5.03 3.00
CA LYS A 88 -23.09 -5.61 3.44
C LYS A 88 -23.05 -5.96 4.93
N TRP A 89 -21.94 -6.54 5.37
CA TRP A 89 -21.60 -6.84 6.76
C TRP A 89 -20.11 -7.20 6.85
N VAL A 90 -19.55 -7.13 8.06
CA VAL A 90 -18.14 -7.43 8.35
C VAL A 90 -18.05 -8.53 9.41
N ASP A 91 -17.01 -9.34 9.34
CA ASP A 91 -16.69 -10.38 10.34
C ASP A 91 -15.17 -10.62 10.38
N GLU A 92 -14.68 -11.20 11.48
CA GLU A 92 -13.30 -11.66 11.60
C GLU A 92 -13.09 -13.01 10.88
N ASP A 93 -14.12 -13.85 10.76
CA ASP A 93 -14.10 -15.03 9.90
C ASP A 93 -14.21 -14.64 8.42
N CYS A 94 -13.14 -14.04 7.91
CA CYS A 94 -13.12 -13.42 6.59
C CYS A 94 -12.07 -13.99 5.63
N LEU A 95 -11.28 -14.99 6.03
CA LEU A 95 -10.21 -15.57 5.19
C LEU A 95 -10.77 -16.56 4.16
N HIS A 96 -11.48 -15.99 3.18
CA HIS A 96 -12.09 -16.71 2.07
C HIS A 96 -11.73 -16.12 0.72
N ILE A 97 -11.97 -16.91 -0.34
CA ILE A 97 -11.70 -16.54 -1.73
C ILE A 97 -12.97 -16.70 -2.56
N ASN A 98 -13.16 -15.77 -3.50
CA ASN A 98 -14.26 -15.81 -4.46
C ASN A 98 -13.72 -16.16 -5.84
N ILE A 99 -14.33 -17.14 -6.51
CA ILE A 99 -13.82 -17.75 -7.74
C ILE A 99 -14.89 -17.65 -8.82
N PHE A 100 -14.50 -17.21 -10.02
CA PHE A 100 -15.36 -17.10 -11.19
C PHE A 100 -14.76 -17.90 -12.35
N THR A 101 -15.56 -18.79 -12.95
CA THR A 101 -15.10 -19.72 -14.00
C THR A 101 -16.23 -20.08 -14.97
N SER A 102 -15.89 -20.79 -16.05
CA SER A 102 -16.84 -21.25 -17.07
C SER A 102 -16.84 -22.76 -17.21
N ASN A 103 -17.92 -23.33 -17.77
CA ASN A 103 -17.97 -24.73 -18.20
C ASN A 103 -16.79 -25.10 -19.11
N LYS A 104 -16.37 -24.16 -19.98
CA LYS A 104 -15.23 -24.35 -20.88
C LYS A 104 -13.93 -24.49 -20.09
N CYS A 105 -13.68 -23.64 -19.10
CA CYS A 105 -12.50 -23.75 -18.24
C CYS A 105 -12.54 -25.01 -17.37
N LEU A 106 -13.68 -25.32 -16.76
CA LEU A 106 -13.85 -26.55 -15.97
C LEU A 106 -13.54 -27.81 -16.76
N LYS A 107 -13.93 -27.86 -18.04
CA LYS A 107 -13.64 -28.97 -18.96
C LYS A 107 -12.16 -29.00 -19.39
N SER A 108 -11.57 -27.85 -19.70
CA SER A 108 -10.19 -27.79 -20.24
C SER A 108 -9.12 -27.91 -19.17
N LYS A 109 -9.39 -27.44 -17.94
CA LYS A 109 -8.45 -27.34 -16.82
C LYS A 109 -7.11 -26.66 -17.17
N ASN A 110 -7.15 -25.74 -18.12
CA ASN A 110 -5.96 -25.11 -18.69
C ASN A 110 -6.13 -23.58 -18.89
N CYS A 111 -7.19 -23.00 -18.33
CA CYS A 111 -7.44 -21.57 -18.47
C CYS A 111 -6.41 -20.74 -17.69
N PRO A 112 -5.95 -19.59 -18.22
CA PRO A 112 -5.17 -18.64 -17.46
C PRO A 112 -5.91 -18.17 -16.20
N VAL A 113 -5.13 -17.91 -15.16
CA VAL A 113 -5.63 -17.57 -13.83
C VAL A 113 -5.24 -16.13 -13.51
N ALA A 114 -6.21 -15.34 -13.08
CA ALA A 114 -6.02 -13.99 -12.57
C ALA A 114 -6.38 -13.96 -11.08
N VAL A 115 -5.47 -13.48 -10.24
CA VAL A 115 -5.70 -13.32 -8.79
C VAL A 115 -5.66 -11.83 -8.46
N TYR A 116 -6.81 -11.26 -8.08
CA TYR A 116 -6.96 -9.85 -7.80
C TYR A 116 -6.75 -9.53 -6.31
N ILE A 117 -5.82 -8.62 -6.02
CA ILE A 117 -5.61 -8.03 -4.70
C ILE A 117 -6.26 -6.64 -4.70
N HIS A 118 -7.24 -6.43 -3.83
CA HIS A 118 -7.92 -5.13 -3.74
C HIS A 118 -7.02 -4.05 -3.12
N GLY A 119 -7.36 -2.78 -3.37
CA GLY A 119 -6.72 -1.60 -2.80
C GLY A 119 -7.12 -1.34 -1.35
N GLY A 120 -7.10 -0.07 -0.96
CA GLY A 120 -7.54 0.36 0.37
C GLY A 120 -6.48 0.29 1.47
N GLU A 121 -5.20 0.44 1.10
CA GLU A 121 -4.05 0.59 2.02
C GLU A 121 -3.84 -0.52 3.06
N LEU A 122 -4.44 -1.70 2.88
CA LEU A 122 -4.56 -2.74 3.91
C LEU A 122 -5.37 -2.31 5.14
N SER A 123 -6.23 -1.29 5.02
CA SER A 123 -7.10 -0.78 6.09
C SER A 123 -8.59 -0.83 5.74
N PHE A 124 -8.94 -0.80 4.47
CA PHE A 124 -10.32 -0.82 4.00
C PHE A 124 -10.47 -1.49 2.62
N ASP A 125 -11.67 -1.40 2.03
CA ASP A 125 -12.16 -2.16 0.88
C ASP A 125 -12.28 -3.67 1.17
N SER A 126 -12.62 -4.45 0.15
CA SER A 126 -13.08 -5.83 0.37
C SER A 126 -13.05 -6.69 -0.89
N ALA A 127 -12.84 -7.99 -0.69
CA ALA A 127 -13.01 -9.02 -1.72
C ALA A 127 -14.47 -9.27 -2.15
N VAL A 128 -15.45 -8.67 -1.46
CA VAL A 128 -16.89 -8.94 -1.67
C VAL A 128 -17.68 -7.76 -2.26
N MET A 129 -17.00 -6.74 -2.78
CA MET A 129 -17.63 -5.52 -3.31
C MET A 129 -17.97 -5.56 -4.81
N PHE A 130 -17.77 -6.70 -5.49
CA PHE A 130 -17.82 -6.80 -6.95
C PHE A 130 -19.18 -7.28 -7.48
N ASN A 131 -19.52 -6.84 -8.69
CA ASN A 131 -20.70 -7.33 -9.41
C ASN A 131 -20.36 -8.61 -10.19
N ASP A 132 -21.04 -9.72 -9.85
CA ASP A 132 -20.85 -11.03 -10.52
C ASP A 132 -20.89 -10.92 -12.07
N THR A 133 -21.84 -10.15 -12.63
CA THR A 133 -22.02 -10.02 -14.09
C THR A 133 -20.82 -9.32 -14.71
N PHE A 134 -20.29 -8.28 -14.06
CA PHE A 134 -19.09 -7.59 -14.52
C PHE A 134 -17.87 -8.53 -14.52
N MET A 135 -17.71 -9.34 -13.47
CA MET A 135 -16.63 -10.35 -13.40
C MET A 135 -16.75 -11.39 -14.50
N PHE A 136 -17.98 -11.86 -14.77
CA PHE A 136 -18.22 -12.79 -15.86
C PHE A 136 -17.91 -12.18 -17.23
N ASP A 137 -18.31 -10.93 -17.46
CA ASP A 137 -18.15 -10.25 -18.73
C ASP A 137 -16.69 -9.93 -19.05
N THR A 138 -15.94 -9.43 -18.06
CA THR A 138 -14.54 -9.06 -18.24
C THR A 138 -13.62 -10.27 -18.33
N PHE A 139 -13.76 -11.26 -17.43
CA PHE A 139 -12.78 -12.35 -17.30
C PHE A 139 -13.30 -13.67 -17.87
N VAL A 140 -14.45 -14.14 -17.37
CA VAL A 140 -14.89 -15.53 -17.61
C VAL A 140 -15.33 -15.77 -19.05
N LYS A 141 -16.06 -14.82 -19.66
CA LYS A 141 -16.41 -14.85 -21.09
C LYS A 141 -15.18 -14.93 -22.00
N ARG A 142 -14.04 -14.47 -21.48
CA ARG A 142 -12.76 -14.46 -22.15
C ARG A 142 -11.86 -15.59 -21.67
N ASP A 143 -12.39 -16.69 -21.14
CA ASP A 143 -11.63 -17.89 -20.75
C ASP A 143 -10.54 -17.64 -19.69
N VAL A 144 -10.77 -16.69 -18.78
CA VAL A 144 -9.89 -16.45 -17.62
C VAL A 144 -10.64 -16.87 -16.35
N VAL A 145 -9.97 -17.64 -15.49
CA VAL A 145 -10.46 -17.93 -14.13
C VAL A 145 -10.02 -16.79 -13.23
N LEU A 146 -10.98 -16.07 -12.64
CA LEU A 146 -10.72 -14.98 -11.71
C LEU A 146 -10.85 -15.48 -10.27
N LEU A 147 -9.88 -15.13 -9.42
CA LEU A 147 -9.95 -15.34 -7.98
C LEU A 147 -9.74 -14.02 -7.24
N VAL A 148 -10.54 -13.79 -6.21
CA VAL A 148 -10.51 -12.58 -5.38
C VAL A 148 -10.42 -12.99 -3.91
N PRO A 149 -9.21 -13.11 -3.34
CA PRO A 149 -9.02 -13.43 -1.92
C PRO A 149 -9.31 -12.23 -1.01
N ALA A 150 -9.92 -12.51 0.14
CA ALA A 150 -9.99 -11.59 1.27
C ALA A 150 -8.76 -11.76 2.18
N PHE A 151 -8.33 -10.67 2.81
CA PHE A 151 -7.21 -10.65 3.76
C PHE A 151 -7.51 -9.68 4.90
N ARG A 152 -6.92 -9.89 6.08
CA ARG A 152 -7.16 -9.03 7.24
C ARG A 152 -6.69 -7.59 6.97
N LEU A 153 -7.38 -6.64 7.60
CA LEU A 153 -7.17 -5.20 7.41
C LEU A 153 -7.02 -4.49 8.76
N GLY A 154 -6.49 -3.27 8.74
CA GLY A 154 -6.45 -2.36 9.88
C GLY A 154 -5.72 -2.98 11.08
N ILE A 155 -6.26 -2.78 12.28
CA ILE A 155 -5.69 -3.39 13.50
C ILE A 155 -5.56 -4.91 13.42
N PHE A 156 -6.48 -5.60 12.73
CA PHE A 156 -6.47 -7.06 12.62
C PHE A 156 -5.27 -7.61 11.83
N SER A 157 -4.62 -6.77 11.02
CA SER A 157 -3.39 -7.11 10.29
C SER A 157 -2.15 -6.32 10.70
N HIS A 158 -2.28 -5.25 11.50
CA HIS A 158 -1.17 -4.34 11.85
C HIS A 158 -0.87 -4.21 13.34
N PHE A 159 -1.56 -4.96 14.22
CA PHE A 159 -1.05 -5.13 15.57
C PHE A 159 0.29 -5.87 15.53
N VAL A 160 1.33 -5.23 16.06
CA VAL A 160 2.69 -5.76 16.05
C VAL A 160 3.45 -5.35 17.30
N VAL A 161 4.41 -6.18 17.69
CA VAL A 161 5.36 -5.92 18.77
C VAL A 161 6.77 -6.27 18.31
N GLU A 162 7.80 -5.97 19.10
CA GLU A 162 9.20 -6.24 18.73
C GLU A 162 9.44 -7.75 18.50
N ASP A 163 8.99 -8.57 19.47
CA ASP A 163 9.10 -10.03 19.42
C ASP A 163 8.06 -10.61 18.44
N GLN A 164 8.53 -10.89 17.22
CA GLN A 164 7.72 -11.40 16.11
C GLN A 164 7.12 -12.80 16.36
N SER A 165 7.53 -13.50 17.43
CA SER A 165 6.88 -14.74 17.86
C SER A 165 5.56 -14.52 18.59
N ILE A 166 5.30 -13.28 19.03
CA ILE A 166 4.05 -12.87 19.69
C ILE A 166 3.07 -12.35 18.65
N ALA A 167 3.43 -11.28 17.93
CA ALA A 167 2.61 -10.68 16.89
C ALA A 167 3.52 -10.24 15.73
N PRO A 168 3.46 -10.91 14.57
CA PRO A 168 4.36 -10.64 13.45
C PRO A 168 3.90 -9.42 12.63
N THR A 169 4.88 -8.74 12.03
CA THR A 169 4.66 -7.77 10.95
C THR A 169 4.02 -8.41 9.70
N ASN A 170 3.43 -7.56 8.85
CA ASN A 170 2.95 -7.92 7.51
C ASN A 170 1.89 -9.02 7.51
N LEU A 171 1.01 -9.05 8.51
CA LEU A 171 0.07 -10.16 8.69
C LEU A 171 -0.89 -10.34 7.49
N ALA A 172 -1.34 -9.23 6.89
CA ALA A 172 -2.14 -9.28 5.66
C ALA A 172 -1.40 -9.95 4.49
N LEU A 173 -0.08 -9.79 4.39
CA LEU A 173 0.70 -10.47 3.35
C LEU A 173 0.78 -11.97 3.59
N TYR A 174 0.81 -12.44 4.85
CA TYR A 174 0.69 -13.86 5.12
C TYR A 174 -0.68 -14.41 4.70
N ASP A 175 -1.77 -13.65 4.87
CA ASP A 175 -3.10 -14.03 4.37
C ASP A 175 -3.12 -14.15 2.85
N ILE A 176 -2.54 -13.16 2.15
CA ILE A 176 -2.41 -13.17 0.68
C ILE A 176 -1.57 -14.37 0.22
N LEU A 177 -0.42 -14.63 0.85
CA LEU A 177 0.41 -15.79 0.52
C LEU A 177 -0.31 -17.11 0.78
N LYS A 178 -1.09 -17.21 1.86
CA LYS A 178 -1.92 -18.39 2.13
C LYS A 178 -2.98 -18.59 1.06
N SER A 179 -3.55 -17.51 0.53
CA SER A 179 -4.47 -17.60 -0.61
C SER A 179 -3.76 -18.11 -1.87
N PHE A 180 -2.48 -17.75 -2.10
CA PHE A 180 -1.71 -18.28 -3.23
C PHE A 180 -1.38 -19.76 -3.08
N GLU A 181 -1.12 -20.25 -1.86
CA GLU A 181 -1.01 -21.69 -1.61
C GLU A 181 -2.30 -22.44 -1.99
N PHE A 182 -3.46 -21.87 -1.64
CA PHE A 182 -4.76 -22.39 -2.06
C PHE A 182 -4.93 -22.36 -3.59
N VAL A 183 -4.62 -21.23 -4.24
CA VAL A 183 -4.70 -21.13 -5.71
C VAL A 183 -3.81 -22.20 -6.35
N LYS A 184 -2.58 -22.34 -5.87
CA LYS A 184 -1.61 -23.29 -6.42
C LYS A 184 -2.09 -24.74 -6.34
N SER A 185 -2.67 -25.12 -5.20
CA SER A 185 -3.16 -26.47 -4.94
C SER A 185 -4.52 -26.75 -5.60
N GLU A 186 -5.44 -25.79 -5.61
CA GLU A 186 -6.85 -26.07 -5.92
C GLU A 186 -7.36 -25.47 -7.23
N VAL A 187 -6.70 -24.50 -7.87
CA VAL A 187 -7.28 -23.79 -9.02
C VAL A 187 -7.63 -24.69 -10.22
N HIS A 188 -6.94 -25.82 -10.35
CA HIS A 188 -7.21 -26.83 -11.36
C HIS A 188 -8.60 -27.50 -11.21
N ASN A 189 -9.14 -27.55 -9.98
CA ASN A 189 -10.51 -27.98 -9.72
C ASN A 189 -11.55 -26.98 -10.26
N PHE A 190 -11.15 -25.72 -10.36
CA PHE A 190 -11.96 -24.63 -10.92
C PHE A 190 -11.63 -24.32 -12.39
N GLY A 191 -10.83 -25.18 -13.05
CA GLY A 191 -10.54 -25.09 -14.48
C GLY A 191 -9.30 -24.27 -14.86
N GLY A 192 -8.58 -23.73 -13.87
CA GLY A 192 -7.39 -22.92 -14.11
C GLY A 192 -6.09 -23.73 -14.17
N ASP A 193 -5.10 -23.19 -14.88
CA ASP A 193 -3.74 -23.74 -14.95
C ASP A 193 -2.87 -23.10 -13.85
N ASN A 194 -2.39 -23.93 -12.92
CA ASN A 194 -1.56 -23.46 -11.80
C ASN A 194 -0.11 -23.08 -12.20
N LYS A 195 0.20 -23.09 -13.50
CA LYS A 195 1.44 -22.57 -14.11
C LYS A 195 1.20 -21.29 -14.94
N LYS A 196 -0.03 -20.78 -14.99
CA LYS A 196 -0.41 -19.55 -15.72
C LYS A 196 -1.14 -18.57 -14.80
N ILE A 197 -0.56 -18.32 -13.63
CA ILE A 197 -1.12 -17.42 -12.63
C ILE A 197 -0.55 -16.02 -12.82
N THR A 198 -1.45 -15.05 -12.96
CA THR A 198 -1.17 -13.62 -12.96
C THR A 198 -1.72 -13.00 -11.70
N VAL A 199 -0.86 -12.43 -10.85
CA VAL A 199 -1.31 -11.57 -9.75
C VAL A 199 -1.55 -10.17 -10.29
N PHE A 200 -2.64 -9.53 -9.88
CA PHE A 200 -2.87 -8.13 -10.20
C PHE A 200 -3.57 -7.38 -9.09
N GLY A 201 -3.42 -6.06 -9.08
CA GLY A 201 -4.14 -5.21 -8.14
C GLY A 201 -4.09 -3.74 -8.53
N HIS A 202 -4.91 -2.97 -7.84
CA HIS A 202 -5.00 -1.52 -7.98
C HIS A 202 -4.63 -0.81 -6.68
N SER A 203 -4.06 0.39 -6.77
CA SER A 203 -3.62 1.18 -5.61
C SER A 203 -2.67 0.35 -4.75
N TYR A 204 -2.96 0.19 -3.46
CA TYR A 204 -2.15 -0.65 -2.57
C TYR A 204 -2.13 -2.14 -2.98
N GLY A 205 -3.18 -2.66 -3.62
CA GLY A 205 -3.15 -4.00 -4.22
C GLY A 205 -2.17 -4.07 -5.40
N GLY A 206 -2.06 -2.98 -6.16
CA GLY A 206 -1.06 -2.76 -7.21
C GLY A 206 0.35 -2.67 -6.62
N THR A 207 0.51 -1.97 -5.49
CA THR A 207 1.74 -1.93 -4.69
C THR A 207 2.17 -3.35 -4.29
N ILE A 208 1.28 -4.14 -3.68
CA ILE A 208 1.57 -5.52 -3.25
C ILE A 208 1.93 -6.40 -4.44
N SER A 209 1.12 -6.40 -5.50
CA SER A 209 1.38 -7.22 -6.70
C SER A 209 2.77 -6.94 -7.30
N SER A 210 3.24 -5.69 -7.22
CA SER A 210 4.57 -5.29 -7.66
C SER A 210 5.66 -5.63 -6.63
N MET A 211 5.46 -5.35 -5.34
CA MET A 211 6.45 -5.62 -4.29
C MET A 211 6.81 -7.09 -4.22
N LEU A 212 5.82 -7.99 -4.35
CA LEU A 212 6.07 -9.44 -4.33
C LEU A 212 6.94 -9.90 -5.51
N THR A 213 7.05 -9.14 -6.62
CA THR A 213 7.99 -9.46 -7.70
C THR A 213 9.44 -9.13 -7.38
N PHE A 214 9.70 -8.36 -6.32
CA PHE A 214 11.05 -7.99 -5.87
C PHE A 214 11.45 -8.67 -4.58
N SER A 215 10.58 -9.46 -3.96
CA SER A 215 11.00 -10.28 -2.83
C SER A 215 11.94 -11.39 -3.30
N THR A 216 13.15 -11.41 -2.76
CA THR A 216 14.09 -12.52 -2.91
C THR A 216 13.77 -13.69 -1.99
N GLU A 217 12.81 -13.56 -1.09
CA GLU A 217 12.48 -14.58 -0.09
C GLU A 217 11.31 -15.47 -0.55
N ILE A 218 10.36 -14.90 -1.29
CA ILE A 218 9.16 -15.61 -1.76
C ILE A 218 9.15 -15.77 -3.29
N ASN A 219 8.44 -16.79 -3.77
CA ASN A 219 8.23 -17.04 -5.20
C ASN A 219 9.51 -17.13 -6.05
N GLN A 220 10.65 -17.49 -5.45
CA GLN A 220 11.95 -17.59 -6.13
C GLN A 220 11.94 -18.60 -7.28
N ASP A 221 11.19 -19.69 -7.10
CA ASP A 221 11.00 -20.77 -8.08
C ASP A 221 9.83 -20.50 -9.04
N LEU A 222 9.21 -19.31 -8.96
CA LEU A 222 8.00 -18.93 -9.68
C LEU A 222 6.85 -19.92 -9.47
N SER A 223 6.78 -20.57 -8.31
CA SER A 223 5.72 -21.55 -8.02
C SER A 223 4.36 -20.91 -7.77
N LEU A 224 4.30 -19.70 -7.20
CA LEU A 224 3.06 -19.03 -6.78
C LEU A 224 2.41 -18.27 -7.93
N PHE A 225 3.18 -17.49 -8.69
CA PHE A 225 2.69 -16.75 -9.87
C PHE A 225 3.81 -16.46 -10.87
N GLN A 226 3.42 -16.31 -12.14
CA GLN A 226 4.35 -16.18 -13.27
C GLN A 226 4.29 -14.80 -13.94
N LYS A 227 3.25 -14.00 -13.67
CA LYS A 227 3.07 -12.65 -14.23
C LYS A 227 2.49 -11.72 -13.17
N SER A 228 2.76 -10.42 -13.30
CA SER A 228 2.22 -9.40 -12.40
C SER A 228 1.60 -8.23 -13.18
N VAL A 229 0.51 -7.67 -12.67
CA VAL A 229 -0.06 -6.41 -13.18
C VAL A 229 -0.27 -5.42 -12.04
N SER A 230 0.33 -4.24 -12.15
CA SER A 230 0.31 -3.20 -11.10
C SER A 230 -0.32 -1.91 -11.62
N MET A 231 -1.53 -1.61 -11.15
CA MET A 231 -2.31 -0.43 -11.54
C MET A 231 -2.21 0.64 -10.45
N SER A 232 -1.69 1.82 -10.77
CA SER A 232 -1.56 2.96 -9.84
C SER A 232 -0.92 2.58 -8.50
N GLY A 233 0.03 1.65 -8.53
CA GLY A 233 0.73 1.16 -7.34
C GLY A 233 1.96 2.01 -7.02
N HIS A 234 1.95 2.64 -5.84
CA HIS A 234 3.13 3.30 -5.28
C HIS A 234 4.19 2.27 -4.82
N GLN A 235 5.35 2.72 -4.35
CA GLN A 235 6.37 1.82 -3.80
C GLN A 235 7.03 2.42 -2.56
N TYR A 236 6.31 2.32 -1.44
CA TYR A 236 6.78 2.81 -0.14
C TYR A 236 6.58 1.73 0.93
N PHE A 237 7.60 1.55 1.77
CA PHE A 237 7.55 0.67 2.92
C PHE A 237 7.56 1.50 4.20
N GLU A 238 6.74 1.10 5.17
CA GLU A 238 6.77 1.67 6.52
C GLU A 238 7.84 1.02 7.38
N THR A 239 8.14 1.64 8.52
CA THR A 239 9.10 1.12 9.50
C THR A 239 8.40 0.31 10.59
N LEU A 240 9.11 -0.69 11.12
CA LEU A 240 8.63 -1.46 12.27
C LEU A 240 8.36 -0.53 13.48
N GLU A 241 9.23 0.45 13.71
CA GLU A 241 9.08 1.43 14.79
C GLU A 241 7.75 2.19 14.69
N LEU A 242 7.39 2.66 13.49
CA LEU A 242 6.13 3.37 13.25
C LEU A 242 4.92 2.46 13.50
N HIS A 243 4.95 1.22 13.00
CA HIS A 243 3.88 0.26 13.27
C HIS A 243 3.74 -0.05 14.77
N MET A 244 4.86 -0.21 15.48
CA MET A 244 4.85 -0.45 16.93
C MET A 244 4.32 0.75 17.70
N GLU A 245 4.67 1.98 17.31
CA GLU A 245 4.11 3.20 17.90
C GLU A 245 2.59 3.25 17.74
N ARG A 246 2.08 2.97 16.53
CA ARG A 246 0.64 2.91 16.25
C ARG A 246 -0.05 1.79 17.03
N ALA A 247 0.55 0.60 17.10
CA ALA A 247 0.02 -0.53 17.87
C ALA A 247 -0.03 -0.22 19.39
N GLN A 248 1.00 0.41 19.95
CA GLN A 248 1.01 0.85 21.35
C GLN A 248 -0.05 1.92 21.62
N ARG A 249 -0.19 2.90 20.73
CA ARG A 249 -1.24 3.93 20.81
C ARG A 249 -2.62 3.28 20.78
N PHE A 250 -2.84 2.33 19.88
CA PHE A 250 -4.09 1.58 19.80
C PHE A 250 -4.36 0.81 21.09
N ALA A 251 -3.39 0.04 21.58
CA ALA A 251 -3.52 -0.73 22.81
C ALA A 251 -3.82 0.17 24.03
N LYS A 252 -3.25 1.38 24.07
CA LYS A 252 -3.57 2.39 25.08
C LYS A 252 -5.04 2.80 25.03
N HIS A 253 -5.55 3.14 23.86
CA HIS A 253 -6.95 3.57 23.68
C HIS A 253 -7.94 2.43 23.89
N ALA A 254 -7.52 1.19 23.63
CA ALA A 254 -8.29 -0.01 23.96
C ALA A 254 -8.25 -0.36 25.46
N ASN A 255 -7.49 0.37 26.30
CA ASN A 255 -7.25 0.03 27.70
C ASN A 255 -6.62 -1.38 27.88
N CYS A 256 -5.65 -1.72 27.02
CA CYS A 256 -4.96 -3.01 27.04
C CYS A 256 -3.47 -2.93 27.37
N LEU A 257 -2.93 -1.74 27.67
CA LEU A 257 -1.58 -1.64 28.19
C LEU A 257 -1.51 -2.19 29.62
N VAL A 258 -0.40 -2.86 29.93
CA VAL A 258 -0.10 -3.34 31.28
C VAL A 258 0.06 -2.15 32.22
N ASP A 259 -0.45 -2.28 33.45
CA ASP A 259 -0.28 -1.26 34.49
C ASP A 259 1.21 -0.96 34.72
N PRO A 260 1.62 0.33 34.81
CA PRO A 260 3.03 0.68 34.95
C PRO A 260 3.74 0.00 36.13
N LYS A 261 3.07 -0.21 37.28
CA LYS A 261 3.67 -0.86 38.44
C LYS A 261 3.88 -2.35 38.22
N GLN A 262 2.96 -3.00 37.49
CA GLN A 262 3.13 -4.40 37.09
C GLN A 262 4.25 -4.53 36.06
N ALA A 263 4.30 -3.61 35.10
CA ALA A 263 5.30 -3.57 34.03
C ALA A 263 6.75 -3.51 34.56
N GLU A 264 7.00 -2.83 35.70
CA GLU A 264 8.32 -2.79 36.36
C GLU A 264 8.89 -4.16 36.72
N THR A 265 8.03 -5.16 36.93
CA THR A 265 8.41 -6.53 37.31
C THR A 265 8.41 -7.52 36.15
N MET A 266 8.08 -7.07 34.93
CA MET A 266 7.85 -7.91 33.76
C MET A 266 8.84 -7.60 32.64
N THR A 267 9.28 -8.64 31.93
CA THR A 267 10.00 -8.46 30.67
C THR A 267 9.09 -7.83 29.61
N ARG A 268 9.71 -7.21 28.58
CA ARG A 268 8.96 -6.62 27.46
C ARG A 268 8.06 -7.65 26.76
N SER A 269 8.57 -8.85 26.49
CA SER A 269 7.79 -9.92 25.87
C SER A 269 6.60 -10.36 26.72
N GLU A 270 6.71 -10.41 28.05
CA GLU A 270 5.57 -10.73 28.91
C GLU A 270 4.51 -9.63 28.87
N GLN A 271 4.92 -8.36 28.86
CA GLN A 271 3.99 -7.23 28.73
C GLN A 271 3.27 -7.25 27.37
N ASP A 272 4.00 -7.53 26.29
CA ASP A 272 3.46 -7.61 24.94
C ASP A 272 2.47 -8.79 24.81
N ARG A 273 2.75 -9.95 25.43
CA ARG A 273 1.80 -11.08 25.49
C ARG A 273 0.52 -10.73 26.27
N LEU A 274 0.62 -10.04 27.40
CA LEU A 274 -0.56 -9.60 28.15
C LEU A 274 -1.39 -8.58 27.36
N THR A 275 -0.72 -7.64 26.68
CA THR A 275 -1.36 -6.64 25.83
C THR A 275 -2.12 -7.32 24.69
N MET A 276 -1.47 -8.26 23.99
CA MET A 276 -2.10 -9.05 22.93
C MET A 276 -3.31 -9.84 23.45
N LYS A 277 -3.19 -10.53 24.59
CA LYS A 277 -4.30 -11.29 25.19
C LYS A 277 -5.49 -10.40 25.55
N CYS A 278 -5.25 -9.20 26.07
CA CYS A 278 -6.30 -8.23 26.33
C CYS A 278 -7.03 -7.83 25.04
N LEU A 279 -6.29 -7.58 23.95
CA LEU A 279 -6.88 -7.26 22.65
C LEU A 279 -7.62 -8.45 22.03
N GLN A 280 -7.13 -9.69 22.21
CA GLN A 280 -7.79 -10.93 21.80
C GLN A 280 -9.10 -11.18 22.56
N ALA A 281 -9.20 -10.73 23.81
CA ALA A 281 -10.41 -10.86 24.62
C ALA A 281 -11.54 -9.87 24.24
N LYS A 282 -11.22 -8.80 23.50
CA LYS A 282 -12.22 -7.82 23.05
C LYS A 282 -13.00 -8.32 21.84
N SER A 283 -14.21 -7.79 21.67
CA SER A 283 -14.98 -8.03 20.44
C SER A 283 -14.35 -7.31 19.26
N GLY A 284 -14.37 -7.90 18.05
CA GLY A 284 -13.86 -7.23 16.86
C GLY A 284 -14.52 -5.87 16.59
N MET A 285 -15.83 -5.74 16.86
CA MET A 285 -16.54 -4.46 16.72
C MET A 285 -16.07 -3.39 17.71
N GLU A 286 -15.64 -3.77 18.92
CA GLU A 286 -15.01 -2.83 19.85
C GLU A 286 -13.67 -2.34 19.31
N LEU A 287 -12.84 -3.25 18.78
CA LEU A 287 -11.56 -2.89 18.18
C LEU A 287 -11.74 -1.95 16.96
N LEU A 288 -12.72 -2.20 16.11
CA LEU A 288 -13.05 -1.28 14.99
C LEU A 288 -13.50 0.10 15.47
N ARG A 289 -14.26 0.20 16.57
CA ARG A 289 -14.65 1.49 17.13
C ARG A 289 -13.44 2.25 17.69
N VAL A 290 -12.50 1.54 18.34
CA VAL A 290 -11.24 2.15 18.79
C VAL A 290 -10.43 2.66 17.60
N GLN A 291 -10.28 1.86 16.53
CA GLN A 291 -9.60 2.30 15.32
C GLN A 291 -10.25 3.56 14.77
N ARG A 292 -11.56 3.50 14.53
CA ARG A 292 -12.33 4.64 14.00
C ARG A 292 -12.16 5.91 14.84
N SER A 293 -12.22 5.79 16.16
CA SER A 293 -12.02 6.93 17.07
C SER A 293 -10.62 7.53 16.98
N LEU A 294 -9.59 6.72 16.71
CA LEU A 294 -8.23 7.22 16.50
C LEU A 294 -8.10 7.96 15.18
N GLU A 295 -8.68 7.41 14.11
CA GLU A 295 -8.69 8.05 12.78
C GLU A 295 -9.43 9.41 12.84
N GLU A 296 -10.59 9.46 13.51
CA GLU A 296 -11.34 10.71 13.72
C GLU A 296 -10.60 11.74 14.58
N ALA A 297 -9.70 11.28 15.44
CA ALA A 297 -8.80 12.14 16.22
C ALA A 297 -7.55 12.59 15.45
N GLY A 298 -7.43 12.23 14.16
CA GLY A 298 -6.31 12.63 13.29
C GLY A 298 -5.04 11.82 13.50
N TYR A 299 -5.11 10.66 14.17
CA TYR A 299 -3.97 9.76 14.25
C TYR A 299 -3.82 8.96 12.95
N SER A 300 -2.58 8.76 12.52
CA SER A 300 -2.27 7.98 11.32
C SER A 300 -2.78 6.53 11.40
N ASP A 301 -3.29 6.05 10.27
CA ASP A 301 -3.99 4.77 10.16
C ASP A 301 -3.07 3.55 10.34
N LEU A 302 -3.66 2.42 10.70
CA LEU A 302 -3.00 1.12 10.75
C LEU A 302 -2.99 0.51 9.34
N LYS A 303 -1.95 0.87 8.57
CA LYS A 303 -1.75 0.54 7.16
C LYS A 303 -0.30 0.21 6.86
N GLY A 304 -0.04 -0.23 5.64
CA GLY A 304 1.30 -0.28 5.10
C GLY A 304 2.02 -1.63 5.25
N VAL A 305 3.08 -1.81 4.46
CA VAL A 305 3.96 -2.98 4.52
C VAL A 305 5.33 -2.57 5.06
N VAL A 306 5.91 -3.41 5.91
CA VAL A 306 7.27 -3.24 6.44
C VAL A 306 8.25 -4.05 5.60
N LEU A 307 9.35 -3.42 5.17
CA LEU A 307 10.44 -4.12 4.47
C LEU A 307 11.26 -4.95 5.46
N ARG A 308 10.89 -6.22 5.65
CA ARG A 308 11.53 -7.12 6.61
C ARG A 308 11.35 -8.59 6.29
N GLU A 309 12.31 -9.38 6.74
CA GLU A 309 12.25 -10.84 6.75
C GLU A 309 11.02 -11.36 7.52
N PRO A 310 10.48 -12.52 7.16
CA PRO A 310 10.93 -13.42 6.08
C PRO A 310 10.25 -13.14 4.73
N ILE A 311 9.37 -12.13 4.62
CA ILE A 311 8.66 -11.86 3.35
C ILE A 311 9.54 -11.06 2.39
N PHE A 312 10.38 -10.17 2.91
CA PHE A 312 11.33 -9.40 2.12
C PHE A 312 12.73 -9.48 2.76
N PRO A 313 13.81 -9.32 2.00
CA PRO A 313 15.15 -9.26 2.58
C PRO A 313 15.32 -7.99 3.45
N LYS A 314 16.20 -8.06 4.45
CA LYS A 314 16.56 -6.92 5.29
C LYS A 314 17.57 -6.01 4.57
N VAL A 315 17.08 -5.20 3.64
CA VAL A 315 17.86 -4.27 2.80
C VAL A 315 17.25 -2.87 2.82
N LYS A 316 17.95 -1.86 2.27
CA LYS A 316 17.32 -0.56 2.02
C LYS A 316 16.23 -0.69 0.95
N PRO A 317 15.15 0.11 0.98
CA PRO A 317 14.12 0.08 -0.07
C PRO A 317 14.67 0.19 -1.50
N MET A 318 15.63 1.09 -1.75
CA MET A 318 16.26 1.22 -3.07
C MET A 318 17.06 -0.02 -3.50
N GLU A 319 17.62 -0.77 -2.56
CA GLU A 319 18.39 -1.98 -2.85
C GLU A 319 17.48 -3.15 -3.25
N LEU A 320 16.28 -3.24 -2.66
CA LEU A 320 15.27 -4.24 -3.04
C LEU A 320 15.00 -4.21 -4.55
N TRP A 321 14.90 -3.02 -5.12
CA TRP A 321 14.56 -2.85 -6.54
C TRP A 321 15.68 -3.30 -7.49
N ASN A 322 16.91 -3.49 -7.00
CA ASN A 322 18.03 -3.91 -7.85
C ASN A 322 18.06 -5.41 -8.14
N SER A 323 17.20 -6.21 -7.50
CA SER A 323 17.19 -7.67 -7.68
C SER A 323 15.78 -8.22 -7.93
N PRO A 324 15.10 -7.77 -9.02
CA PRO A 324 13.78 -8.30 -9.36
C PRO A 324 13.81 -9.79 -9.72
N ASN A 325 12.75 -10.52 -9.35
CA ASN A 325 12.49 -11.84 -9.90
C ASN A 325 12.15 -11.73 -11.39
N LYS A 326 12.39 -12.81 -12.16
CA LYS A 326 12.14 -12.86 -13.62
C LYS A 326 10.65 -12.99 -13.95
N ILE A 327 9.85 -12.01 -13.53
CA ILE A 327 8.40 -11.97 -13.67
C ILE A 327 8.04 -10.81 -14.59
N PRO A 328 7.52 -11.05 -15.81
CA PRO A 328 7.11 -9.98 -16.69
C PRO A 328 5.92 -9.22 -16.08
N MET A 329 5.85 -7.92 -16.39
CA MET A 329 4.90 -7.01 -15.75
C MET A 329 4.16 -6.11 -16.75
N LEU A 330 2.85 -5.94 -16.55
CA LEU A 330 2.09 -4.82 -17.10
C LEU A 330 1.88 -3.81 -15.97
N THR A 331 2.20 -2.53 -16.18
CA THR A 331 2.08 -1.54 -15.11
C THR A 331 1.78 -0.16 -15.68
N GLY A 332 1.13 0.68 -14.89
CA GLY A 332 0.82 2.04 -15.29
C GLY A 332 0.08 2.79 -14.21
N CYS A 333 -0.19 4.05 -14.50
CA CYS A 333 -0.95 4.95 -13.65
C CYS A 333 -1.94 5.75 -14.52
N THR A 334 -2.92 6.31 -13.86
CA THR A 334 -3.76 7.35 -14.44
C THR A 334 -2.97 8.67 -14.49
N LYS A 335 -3.35 9.59 -15.39
CA LYS A 335 -2.63 10.84 -15.55
C LYS A 335 -2.76 11.76 -14.34
N ILE A 336 -3.96 11.84 -13.77
CA ILE A 336 -4.31 12.83 -12.75
C ILE A 336 -4.10 12.26 -11.35
N GLU A 337 -4.27 10.95 -11.14
CA GLU A 337 -4.14 10.29 -9.82
C GLU A 337 -4.80 11.11 -8.70
N PHE A 338 -3.99 11.82 -7.90
CA PHE A 338 -4.39 12.61 -6.74
C PHE A 338 -4.12 14.11 -6.91
N ASP A 339 -4.09 14.64 -8.13
CA ASP A 339 -3.85 16.08 -8.38
C ASP A 339 -4.97 17.00 -7.82
N HIS A 340 -6.04 16.40 -7.27
CA HIS A 340 -7.12 17.08 -6.58
C HIS A 340 -6.94 17.13 -5.06
N GLU A 341 -5.90 16.48 -4.53
CA GLU A 341 -5.56 16.44 -3.10
C GLU A 341 -4.20 17.09 -2.86
N ASP A 342 -4.18 18.15 -2.06
CA ASP A 342 -2.94 18.85 -1.69
C ASP A 342 -2.46 18.32 -0.33
N GLU A 343 -1.49 17.39 -0.38
CA GLU A 343 -0.83 16.83 0.81
C GLU A 343 0.68 16.94 0.65
N VAL A 344 1.34 17.43 1.69
CA VAL A 344 2.80 17.56 1.73
C VAL A 344 3.42 16.22 2.11
N ILE A 345 4.02 15.54 1.13
CA ILE A 345 4.70 14.25 1.35
C ILE A 345 6.23 14.44 1.31
N PRO A 346 7.00 13.82 2.22
CA PRO A 346 8.46 13.78 2.13
C PRO A 346 8.90 12.84 0.98
N LEU A 347 8.77 13.30 -0.26
CA LEU A 347 8.98 12.51 -1.47
C LEU A 347 10.38 11.92 -1.56
N ALA A 348 11.42 12.64 -1.15
CA ALA A 348 12.77 12.10 -1.16
C ALA A 348 12.93 10.92 -0.19
N THR A 349 12.19 10.94 0.94
CA THR A 349 12.10 9.78 1.84
C THR A 349 11.37 8.62 1.17
N VAL A 350 10.24 8.89 0.51
CA VAL A 350 9.46 7.89 -0.21
C VAL A 350 10.26 7.22 -1.32
N PHE A 351 11.04 8.00 -2.07
CA PHE A 351 11.89 7.53 -3.17
C PHE A 351 13.19 6.88 -2.68
N GLY A 352 13.51 7.03 -1.39
CA GLY A 352 14.62 6.34 -0.73
C GLY A 352 16.00 6.96 -0.95
N PHE A 353 16.08 8.27 -1.23
CA PHE A 353 17.35 9.00 -1.37
C PHE A 353 18.25 8.85 -0.14
N ASP A 354 19.57 8.93 -0.33
CA ASP A 354 20.53 8.80 0.79
C ASP A 354 20.54 10.04 1.69
N ASN A 355 20.20 11.21 1.17
CA ASN A 355 20.07 12.48 1.89
C ASN A 355 18.65 13.05 1.73
N PRO A 356 17.61 12.37 2.25
CA PRO A 356 16.22 12.67 1.92
C PRO A 356 15.80 14.05 2.43
N LYS A 357 16.29 14.46 3.61
CA LYS A 357 15.96 15.77 4.18
C LYS A 357 16.45 16.92 3.29
N GLU A 358 17.71 16.89 2.88
CA GLU A 358 18.28 17.92 2.00
C GLU A 358 17.61 17.95 0.63
N CYS A 359 17.25 16.77 0.10
CA CYS A 359 16.53 16.65 -1.16
C CYS A 359 15.11 17.22 -1.07
N ASP A 360 14.36 16.90 -0.01
CA ASP A 360 13.01 17.46 0.22
C ASP A 360 13.08 18.98 0.46
N GLU A 361 14.06 19.48 1.22
CA GLU A 361 14.28 20.92 1.40
C GLU A 361 14.57 21.64 0.07
N LYS A 362 15.43 21.05 -0.76
CA LYS A 362 15.69 21.55 -2.12
C LYS A 362 14.40 21.56 -2.95
N TYR A 363 13.64 20.47 -2.93
CA TYR A 363 12.38 20.37 -3.67
C TYR A 363 11.37 21.46 -3.26
N ARG A 364 11.15 21.65 -1.96
CA ARG A 364 10.27 22.72 -1.46
C ARG A 364 10.77 24.11 -1.82
N LYS A 365 12.08 24.32 -1.86
CA LYS A 365 12.67 25.58 -2.30
C LYS A 365 12.45 25.80 -3.81
N ASP A 366 12.73 24.80 -4.63
CA ASP A 366 12.55 24.86 -6.08
C ASP A 366 11.07 25.15 -6.45
N LEU A 367 10.11 24.52 -5.77
CA LEU A 367 8.68 24.80 -5.95
C LEU A 367 8.32 26.26 -5.67
N LYS A 368 8.86 26.83 -4.59
CA LYS A 368 8.64 28.24 -4.22
C LYS A 368 9.30 29.18 -5.22
N GLU A 369 10.53 28.90 -5.64
CA GLU A 369 11.25 29.75 -6.59
C GLU A 369 10.66 29.68 -8.01
N GLY A 370 10.11 28.52 -8.39
CA GLY A 370 9.36 28.34 -9.64
C GLY A 370 8.00 29.05 -9.66
N THR A 371 7.34 29.23 -8.50
CA THR A 371 6.05 29.93 -8.37
C THR A 371 6.18 31.45 -8.18
N VAL A 372 7.31 31.95 -7.66
CA VAL A 372 7.53 33.38 -7.33
C VAL A 372 8.11 34.20 -8.50
N GLY A 373 8.19 33.63 -9.71
CA GLY A 373 8.91 34.19 -10.86
C GLY A 373 8.17 35.16 -11.79
N GLU A 374 7.33 36.09 -11.30
CA GLU A 374 6.76 37.15 -12.16
C GLU A 374 7.72 38.32 -12.43
N GLN A 375 8.82 38.49 -11.68
CA GLN A 375 9.86 39.48 -12.00
C GLN A 375 11.25 39.01 -11.59
N SER A 376 12.07 38.63 -12.56
CA SER A 376 13.46 39.09 -12.72
C SER A 376 14.22 38.23 -13.73
N SER A 377 15.03 38.94 -14.49
CA SER A 377 15.91 38.49 -15.55
C SER A 377 17.12 37.71 -15.01
N LEU A 378 17.24 36.42 -15.33
CA LEU A 378 18.44 35.77 -15.89
C LEU A 378 18.27 34.24 -16.05
N LYS A 379 18.46 33.78 -17.30
CA LYS A 379 18.98 32.47 -17.77
C LYS A 379 18.09 31.19 -17.76
N ASN A 380 17.11 31.19 -18.67
CA ASN A 380 16.95 30.28 -19.84
C ASN A 380 17.09 28.74 -19.79
N TYR A 381 17.01 28.05 -18.65
CA TYR A 381 16.69 26.60 -18.68
C TYR A 381 15.61 26.16 -17.67
N SER A 382 15.34 26.98 -16.64
CA SER A 382 14.44 26.61 -15.55
C SER A 382 12.95 26.90 -15.80
N LYS A 383 12.59 27.91 -16.61
CA LYS A 383 11.19 28.40 -16.64
C LYS A 383 10.14 27.47 -17.27
N LEU A 384 10.51 26.57 -18.18
CA LEU A 384 9.56 25.65 -18.84
C LEU A 384 9.47 24.27 -18.17
N VAL A 385 10.47 23.92 -17.34
CA VAL A 385 10.55 22.63 -16.64
C VAL A 385 9.53 22.56 -15.49
N PHE A 386 9.27 23.68 -14.82
CA PHE A 386 8.41 23.70 -13.62
C PHE A 386 6.91 23.69 -13.91
N ALA A 387 6.44 24.06 -15.10
CA ALA A 387 4.99 24.13 -15.36
C ALA A 387 4.27 22.77 -15.19
N ASP A 388 4.88 21.65 -15.59
CA ASP A 388 4.28 20.32 -15.37
C ASP A 388 4.71 19.69 -14.02
N LEU A 389 5.85 20.09 -13.45
CA LEU A 389 6.21 19.71 -12.06
C LEU A 389 5.22 20.31 -11.05
N VAL A 390 4.63 21.47 -11.37
CA VAL A 390 3.60 22.16 -10.58
C VAL A 390 2.19 21.61 -10.84
N ASN A 391 1.98 20.87 -11.94
CA ASN A 391 0.67 20.29 -12.24
C ASN A 391 0.36 19.04 -11.41
N HIS A 392 1.39 18.32 -10.94
CA HIS A 392 1.19 17.15 -10.09
C HIS A 392 1.34 17.47 -8.61
N THR A 393 0.43 16.93 -7.80
CA THR A 393 0.58 16.97 -6.33
C THR A 393 1.61 15.95 -5.88
N ASP A 394 2.10 16.09 -4.64
CA ASP A 394 3.07 15.11 -4.12
C ASP A 394 2.51 13.68 -4.12
N LYS A 395 1.20 13.53 -3.86
CA LYS A 395 0.54 12.22 -3.90
C LYS A 395 0.61 11.56 -5.27
N THR A 396 0.36 12.32 -6.34
CA THR A 396 0.52 11.83 -7.71
C THR A 396 1.97 11.45 -7.99
N MET A 397 2.94 12.29 -7.61
CA MET A 397 4.36 11.97 -7.76
C MET A 397 4.79 10.74 -6.97
N ALA A 398 4.19 10.49 -5.79
CA ALA A 398 4.43 9.29 -4.98
C ALA A 398 3.97 7.99 -5.67
N ILE A 399 3.20 8.05 -6.74
CA ILE A 399 2.80 6.91 -7.58
C ILE A 399 3.60 6.89 -8.88
N THR A 400 3.64 8.01 -9.59
CA THR A 400 4.20 8.10 -10.95
C THR A 400 5.71 7.89 -10.96
N VAL A 401 6.45 8.49 -10.02
CA VAL A 401 7.92 8.36 -9.96
C VAL A 401 8.33 6.93 -9.58
N PRO A 402 7.78 6.28 -8.54
CA PRO A 402 8.13 4.90 -8.23
C PRO A 402 7.72 3.91 -9.32
N THR A 403 6.58 4.15 -9.99
CA THR A 403 6.20 3.35 -11.17
C THR A 403 7.30 3.37 -12.23
N LYS A 404 7.90 4.54 -12.48
CA LYS A 404 9.00 4.66 -13.44
C LYS A 404 10.30 4.02 -12.92
N ILE A 405 10.65 4.18 -11.64
CA ILE A 405 11.80 3.51 -11.01
C ILE A 405 11.70 1.99 -11.20
N ARG A 406 10.53 1.42 -10.88
CA ARG A 406 10.23 -0.02 -11.08
C ARG A 406 10.45 -0.45 -12.52
N VAL A 407 9.86 0.26 -13.48
CA VAL A 407 9.98 -0.05 -14.91
C VAL A 407 11.43 -0.04 -15.35
N ASN A 408 12.20 0.98 -14.96
CA ASN A 408 13.62 1.07 -15.31
C ASN A 408 14.40 -0.12 -14.74
N LYS A 409 14.17 -0.47 -13.46
CA LYS A 409 14.84 -1.60 -12.80
C LYS A 409 14.52 -2.95 -13.45
N LEU A 410 13.29 -3.17 -13.90
CA LEU A 410 12.91 -4.36 -14.65
C LEU A 410 13.62 -4.41 -16.03
N LEU A 411 13.64 -3.28 -16.76
CA LEU A 411 14.29 -3.19 -18.07
C LEU A 411 15.82 -3.36 -17.99
N GLU A 412 16.47 -2.76 -16.99
CA GLU A 412 17.91 -2.93 -16.70
C GLU A 412 18.29 -4.40 -16.48
N ASN A 413 17.37 -5.18 -15.89
CA ASN A 413 17.53 -6.61 -15.65
C ASN A 413 17.00 -7.50 -16.81
N GLY A 414 16.67 -6.90 -17.95
CA GLY A 414 16.19 -7.61 -19.13
C GLY A 414 14.77 -8.19 -19.02
N ILE A 415 14.03 -7.87 -17.95
CA ILE A 415 12.69 -8.40 -17.69
C ILE A 415 11.65 -7.66 -18.55
N PRO A 416 10.74 -8.36 -19.25
CA PRO A 416 9.70 -7.72 -20.04
C PRO A 416 8.75 -6.88 -19.18
N VAL A 417 8.58 -5.61 -19.54
CA VAL A 417 7.61 -4.71 -18.91
C VAL A 417 6.91 -3.85 -19.94
N TYR A 418 5.62 -3.65 -19.73
CA TYR A 418 4.72 -2.86 -20.55
C TYR A 418 4.18 -1.72 -19.69
N LEU A 419 4.67 -0.50 -19.91
CA LEU A 419 4.24 0.70 -19.21
C LEU A 419 3.08 1.36 -19.98
N TYR A 420 1.97 1.66 -19.30
CA TYR A 420 0.89 2.49 -19.84
C TYR A 420 0.65 3.73 -18.99
N GLU A 421 0.00 4.72 -19.59
CA GLU A 421 -0.55 5.90 -18.91
C GLU A 421 -2.01 6.06 -19.35
N PHE A 422 -2.95 6.15 -18.41
CA PHE A 422 -4.35 6.44 -18.73
C PHE A 422 -4.59 7.95 -18.73
N THR A 423 -4.75 8.54 -19.91
CA THR A 423 -4.72 10.01 -20.10
C THR A 423 -6.06 10.60 -20.53
N TYR A 424 -7.12 9.79 -20.63
CA TYR A 424 -8.44 10.31 -20.95
C TYR A 424 -8.99 11.19 -19.81
N PRO A 425 -9.14 12.52 -20.00
CA PRO A 425 -9.14 13.48 -18.90
C PRO A 425 -10.40 13.46 -18.02
N LYS A 426 -11.53 12.92 -18.48
CA LYS A 426 -12.75 12.88 -17.67
C LYS A 426 -12.63 11.95 -16.47
N HIS A 427 -11.93 10.82 -16.66
CA HIS A 427 -11.89 9.71 -15.73
C HIS A 427 -10.46 9.16 -15.58
N ALA A 428 -9.51 10.08 -15.38
CA ALA A 428 -8.10 9.79 -15.16
C ALA A 428 -7.64 10.10 -13.72
N LYS A 429 -8.55 10.13 -12.74
CA LYS A 429 -8.18 10.22 -11.32
C LYS A 429 -7.88 8.83 -10.76
N HIS A 430 -7.28 8.80 -9.58
CA HIS A 430 -6.96 7.56 -8.89
C HIS A 430 -8.21 6.67 -8.77
N ALA A 431 -8.09 5.43 -9.26
CA ALA A 431 -9.14 4.41 -9.26
C ALA A 431 -10.28 4.57 -10.28
N ASP A 432 -10.34 5.64 -11.07
CA ASP A 432 -11.36 5.76 -12.12
C ASP A 432 -11.21 4.64 -13.16
N ASP A 433 -9.97 4.28 -13.51
CA ASP A 433 -9.66 3.22 -14.47
C ASP A 433 -10.02 1.81 -13.97
N LEU A 434 -10.20 1.65 -12.65
CA LEU A 434 -10.65 0.39 -12.04
C LEU A 434 -12.08 0.03 -12.46
N TYR A 435 -12.91 1.02 -12.83
CA TYR A 435 -14.24 0.77 -13.39
C TYR A 435 -14.17 -0.14 -14.62
N TYR A 436 -13.22 0.09 -15.53
CA TYR A 436 -13.16 -0.63 -16.80
C TYR A 436 -12.85 -2.13 -16.63
N ILE A 437 -12.13 -2.50 -15.57
CA ILE A 437 -11.65 -3.88 -15.37
C ILE A 437 -12.35 -4.59 -14.21
N MET A 438 -12.65 -3.92 -13.10
CA MET A 438 -13.33 -4.51 -11.94
C MET A 438 -14.75 -4.00 -11.70
N GLY A 439 -15.23 -2.99 -12.44
CA GLY A 439 -16.58 -2.45 -12.31
C GLY A 439 -16.81 -1.65 -11.03
N VAL A 440 -15.75 -1.18 -10.39
CA VAL A 440 -15.78 -0.35 -9.17
C VAL A 440 -15.84 1.12 -9.56
N HIS A 441 -16.50 1.96 -8.75
CA HIS A 441 -16.75 3.38 -9.06
C HIS A 441 -17.49 3.60 -10.39
N PRO A 442 -18.69 3.01 -10.57
CA PRO A 442 -19.42 3.12 -11.83
C PRO A 442 -19.77 4.57 -12.15
N PHE A 443 -19.50 4.96 -13.38
CA PHE A 443 -19.91 6.22 -13.97
C PHE A 443 -20.63 5.99 -15.30
N GLN A 444 -21.30 7.03 -15.79
CA GLN A 444 -21.95 6.98 -17.09
C GLN A 444 -20.89 7.15 -18.19
N GLU A 445 -20.63 6.06 -18.92
CA GLU A 445 -19.70 6.05 -20.05
C GLU A 445 -20.16 7.00 -21.16
N ASP A 446 -19.23 7.79 -21.70
CA ASP A 446 -19.42 8.46 -22.99
C ASP A 446 -18.97 7.60 -24.19
N GLU A 447 -19.12 8.15 -25.40
CA GLU A 447 -18.79 7.45 -26.65
C GLU A 447 -17.32 6.99 -26.71
N ASN A 448 -16.37 7.80 -26.23
CA ASN A 448 -14.95 7.43 -26.20
C ASN A 448 -14.70 6.33 -25.17
N GLU A 449 -15.39 6.39 -24.04
CA GLU A 449 -15.21 5.46 -22.92
C GLU A 449 -15.70 4.05 -23.23
N ILE A 450 -16.73 3.93 -24.07
CA ILE A 450 -17.15 2.62 -24.62
C ILE A 450 -15.99 1.95 -25.37
N HIS A 451 -15.23 2.73 -26.15
CA HIS A 451 -14.06 2.24 -26.88
C HIS A 451 -12.86 2.00 -25.96
N LEU A 452 -12.58 2.94 -25.04
CA LEU A 452 -11.49 2.81 -24.06
C LEU A 452 -11.67 1.60 -23.16
N LYS A 453 -12.88 1.33 -22.68
CA LYS A 453 -13.20 0.14 -21.89
C LYS A 453 -12.76 -1.13 -22.60
N LYS A 454 -13.04 -1.23 -23.90
CA LYS A 454 -12.61 -2.38 -24.69
C LYS A 454 -11.10 -2.48 -24.77
N VAL A 455 -10.41 -1.39 -25.11
CA VAL A 455 -8.93 -1.35 -25.18
C VAL A 455 -8.31 -1.75 -23.84
N TYR A 456 -8.81 -1.16 -22.75
CA TYR A 456 -8.33 -1.39 -21.40
C TYR A 456 -8.55 -2.85 -20.99
N GLN A 457 -9.74 -3.42 -21.22
CA GLN A 457 -9.97 -4.84 -20.95
C GLN A 457 -9.11 -5.76 -21.83
N ASP A 458 -8.96 -5.45 -23.11
CA ASP A 458 -8.18 -6.24 -24.07
C ASP A 458 -6.71 -6.32 -23.63
N MET A 459 -6.07 -5.20 -23.27
CA MET A 459 -4.65 -5.20 -22.88
C MET A 459 -4.38 -6.02 -21.60
N PHE A 460 -5.25 -5.95 -20.59
CA PHE A 460 -5.09 -6.75 -19.37
C PHE A 460 -5.35 -8.22 -19.62
N ILE A 461 -6.43 -8.56 -20.32
CA ILE A 461 -6.81 -9.96 -20.57
C ILE A 461 -5.78 -10.63 -21.49
N ASN A 462 -5.30 -9.94 -22.53
CA ASN A 462 -4.24 -10.45 -23.38
C ASN A 462 -2.94 -10.67 -22.60
N PHE A 463 -2.56 -9.75 -21.71
CA PHE A 463 -1.39 -9.94 -20.86
C PHE A 463 -1.56 -11.17 -19.93
N ILE A 464 -2.72 -11.31 -19.29
CA ILE A 464 -3.05 -12.48 -18.44
C ILE A 464 -2.97 -13.79 -19.24
N LYS A 465 -3.37 -13.80 -20.51
CA LYS A 465 -3.30 -15.00 -21.35
C LYS A 465 -1.91 -15.29 -21.91
N TYR A 466 -1.27 -14.27 -22.47
CA TYR A 466 -0.14 -14.43 -23.39
C TYR A 466 1.16 -13.79 -22.89
N GLY A 467 1.10 -12.94 -21.87
CA GLY A 467 2.25 -12.21 -21.35
C GLY A 467 2.62 -10.97 -22.17
N HIS A 468 1.75 -10.56 -23.10
CA HIS A 468 1.83 -9.30 -23.82
C HIS A 468 0.41 -8.72 -24.01
N PRO A 469 0.25 -7.39 -23.97
CA PRO A 469 -1.05 -6.73 -24.09
C PRO A 469 -1.64 -6.75 -25.51
N GLY A 470 -0.80 -6.82 -26.56
CA GLY A 470 -1.28 -6.85 -27.95
C GLY A 470 -1.66 -5.47 -28.49
N ASP A 471 -2.29 -5.43 -29.68
CA ASP A 471 -2.89 -4.23 -30.29
C ASP A 471 -1.97 -2.99 -30.37
N GLY A 472 -0.70 -3.21 -30.73
CA GLY A 472 0.29 -2.14 -30.88
C GLY A 472 0.88 -1.64 -29.56
N PHE A 473 0.51 -2.23 -28.42
CA PHE A 473 1.17 -2.00 -27.14
C PHE A 473 2.46 -2.83 -27.05
N ASP A 474 3.54 -2.22 -27.52
CA ASP A 474 4.88 -2.80 -27.50
C ASP A 474 5.54 -2.73 -26.10
N ARG A 475 6.57 -3.56 -25.91
CA ARG A 475 7.40 -3.52 -24.68
C ARG A 475 8.03 -2.14 -24.52
N SER A 476 8.05 -1.63 -23.29
CA SER A 476 8.71 -0.37 -22.97
C SER A 476 10.20 -0.40 -23.28
N ASN A 477 10.70 0.72 -23.80
CA ASN A 477 12.10 0.94 -24.12
C ASN A 477 12.72 1.89 -23.09
N LEU A 478 13.87 1.49 -22.54
CA LEU A 478 14.55 2.23 -21.47
C LEU A 478 15.05 3.59 -21.95
N GLU A 479 15.72 3.64 -23.10
CA GLU A 479 16.34 4.86 -23.65
C GLU A 479 15.30 5.89 -24.09
N LYS A 480 14.24 5.44 -24.76
CA LYS A 480 13.14 6.31 -25.22
C LYS A 480 12.14 6.66 -24.12
N SER A 481 12.22 5.98 -22.97
CA SER A 481 11.20 6.04 -21.93
C SER A 481 9.79 5.80 -22.49
N SER A 482 9.63 4.75 -23.31
CA SER A 482 8.40 4.53 -24.04
C SER A 482 7.28 3.89 -23.20
N TYR A 483 6.06 4.32 -23.48
CA TYR A 483 4.84 3.89 -22.79
C TYR A 483 3.66 3.87 -23.76
N PHE A 484 2.60 3.18 -23.41
CA PHE A 484 1.36 3.15 -24.18
C PHE A 484 0.37 4.17 -23.61
N ASP A 485 0.04 5.17 -24.42
CA ASP A 485 -0.91 6.21 -24.08
C ASP A 485 -2.34 5.69 -24.30
N VAL A 486 -3.08 5.50 -23.21
CA VAL A 486 -4.48 5.06 -23.25
C VAL A 486 -5.36 6.30 -23.34
N TYR A 487 -5.45 6.81 -24.57
CA TYR A 487 -6.25 7.96 -24.96
C TYR A 487 -7.16 7.61 -26.14
N TRP A 488 -8.37 8.17 -26.14
CA TRP A 488 -9.29 8.02 -27.25
C TRP A 488 -10.08 9.30 -27.47
N ASN A 489 -10.19 9.71 -28.73
CA ASN A 489 -11.01 10.85 -29.11
C ASN A 489 -11.65 10.61 -30.47
N GLU A 490 -12.96 10.44 -30.48
CA GLU A 490 -13.71 10.24 -31.73
C GLU A 490 -13.69 11.46 -32.64
N THR A 491 -13.68 12.67 -32.06
CA THR A 491 -13.69 13.91 -32.85
C THR A 491 -12.37 14.14 -33.59
N THR A 492 -11.24 13.92 -32.92
CA THR A 492 -9.91 14.15 -33.54
C THR A 492 -9.38 12.94 -34.30
N GLY A 493 -9.96 11.75 -34.08
CA GLY A 493 -9.48 10.49 -34.64
C GLY A 493 -8.27 9.92 -33.90
N GLU A 494 -7.85 10.52 -32.78
CA GLU A 494 -6.76 10.00 -31.97
C GLU A 494 -7.14 8.66 -31.33
N ARG A 495 -6.17 7.74 -31.28
CA ARG A 495 -6.32 6.38 -30.79
C ARG A 495 -5.15 6.03 -29.86
N PRO A 496 -5.31 4.98 -29.03
CA PRO A 496 -4.24 4.51 -28.16
C PRO A 496 -3.01 4.11 -28.97
N GLN A 497 -1.84 4.54 -28.52
CA GLN A 497 -0.59 4.34 -29.25
C GLN A 497 0.62 4.42 -28.33
N MET A 498 1.74 3.85 -28.78
CA MET A 498 3.02 4.05 -28.12
C MET A 498 3.49 5.49 -28.24
N ARG A 499 3.90 6.07 -27.11
CA ARG A 499 4.58 7.36 -26.98
C ARG A 499 5.94 7.16 -26.32
N ASN A 500 6.75 8.21 -26.38
CA ASN A 500 8.06 8.29 -25.72
C ASN A 500 7.99 9.33 -24.61
N ASP A 501 9.08 9.45 -23.84
CA ASP A 501 9.24 10.53 -22.88
C ASP A 501 8.17 10.53 -21.76
N PHE A 502 7.82 9.34 -21.25
CA PHE A 502 6.89 9.18 -20.11
C PHE A 502 7.23 10.18 -18.99
N GLU A 503 6.31 11.11 -18.74
CA GLU A 503 6.39 12.12 -17.69
C GLU A 503 7.73 12.86 -17.61
N LYS A 504 8.29 13.17 -18.79
CA LYS A 504 9.68 13.60 -18.96
C LYS A 504 10.17 14.63 -17.95
N LYS A 505 9.39 15.68 -17.68
CA LYS A 505 9.82 16.77 -16.79
C LYS A 505 9.91 16.30 -15.34
N VAL A 506 8.92 15.55 -14.86
CA VAL A 506 8.92 14.94 -13.52
C VAL A 506 10.08 13.96 -13.40
N MET A 507 10.28 13.12 -14.42
CA MET A 507 11.35 12.11 -14.43
C MET A 507 12.74 12.72 -14.53
N ASP A 508 12.94 13.78 -15.33
CA ASP A 508 14.21 14.49 -15.41
C ASP A 508 14.55 15.15 -14.06
N TYR A 509 13.56 15.75 -13.39
CA TYR A 509 13.76 16.37 -12.09
C TYR A 509 14.16 15.34 -11.02
N TRP A 510 13.35 14.30 -10.82
CA TRP A 510 13.59 13.34 -9.74
C TRP A 510 14.68 12.32 -10.05
N LEU A 511 14.73 11.79 -11.27
CA LEU A 511 15.62 10.68 -11.64
C LEU A 511 16.94 11.15 -12.30
N LYS A 512 17.16 12.45 -12.47
CA LYS A 512 18.45 13.00 -12.92
C LYS A 512 18.95 14.11 -12.01
N ASP A 513 18.21 15.22 -11.93
CA ASP A 513 18.68 16.41 -11.23
C ASP A 513 18.80 16.16 -9.71
N MET A 514 17.77 15.58 -9.10
CA MET A 514 17.76 15.28 -7.67
C MET A 514 18.76 14.17 -7.31
N MET A 515 18.90 13.14 -8.14
CA MET A 515 19.92 12.09 -7.94
C MET A 515 21.34 12.65 -7.98
N GLU A 516 21.64 13.58 -8.89
CA GLU A 516 22.95 14.24 -8.94
C GLU A 516 23.17 15.15 -7.74
N PHE A 517 22.13 15.82 -7.25
CA PHE A 517 22.20 16.60 -6.01
C PHE A 517 22.49 15.71 -4.80
N ASP A 518 21.74 14.62 -4.62
CA ASP A 518 21.92 13.65 -3.53
C ASP A 518 23.34 13.06 -3.52
N ARG A 519 23.88 12.73 -4.70
CA ARG A 519 25.26 12.25 -4.87
C ARG A 519 26.29 13.29 -4.39
N LYS A 520 26.12 14.56 -4.75
CA LYS A 520 27.02 15.65 -4.32
C LYS A 520 26.99 15.83 -2.81
N ILE A 521 25.81 15.84 -2.19
CA ILE A 521 25.68 15.94 -0.73
C ILE A 521 26.38 14.76 -0.04
N THR A 522 26.21 13.55 -0.59
CA THR A 522 26.90 12.34 -0.10
C THR A 522 28.42 12.51 -0.15
N GLU A 523 28.97 13.02 -1.25
CA GLU A 523 30.41 13.25 -1.42
C GLU A 523 30.94 14.34 -0.48
N GLU A 524 30.18 15.41 -0.26
CA GLU A 524 30.53 16.49 0.68
C GLU A 524 30.55 16.01 2.13
N LYS A 525 29.57 15.19 2.54
CA LYS A 525 29.52 14.56 3.86
C LYS A 525 30.70 13.59 4.07
N LYS A 526 31.12 12.86 3.05
CA LYS A 526 32.33 12.01 3.13
C LYS A 526 33.60 12.85 3.32
N LYS A 527 33.77 13.92 2.54
CA LYS A 527 34.93 14.82 2.65
C LYS A 527 35.01 15.53 4.00
N SER A 528 33.87 15.83 4.64
CA SER A 528 33.86 16.46 5.97
C SER A 528 34.26 15.48 7.09
N LEU A 529 33.92 14.20 6.94
CA LEU A 529 34.34 13.11 7.85
C LEU A 529 35.83 12.74 7.70
N GLU A 530 36.40 12.90 6.50
CA GLU A 530 37.81 12.63 6.21
C GLU A 530 38.77 13.78 6.61
N LYS A 531 38.26 14.94 7.02
CA LYS A 531 39.13 15.98 7.59
C LYS A 531 39.70 15.48 8.92
N PRO A 532 41.03 15.37 9.07
CA PRO A 532 41.61 14.89 10.31
C PRO A 532 41.19 15.80 11.46
N SER A 533 40.58 15.23 12.49
CA SER A 533 40.47 15.88 13.79
C SER A 533 41.88 16.35 14.17
N LEU A 534 42.04 17.64 14.49
CA LEU A 534 43.28 18.18 15.02
C LEU A 534 43.84 17.21 16.08
N ARG A 535 44.90 16.48 15.72
CA ARG A 535 45.68 15.74 16.70
C ARG A 535 46.20 16.81 17.66
N TYR A 536 45.71 16.79 18.90
CA TYR A 536 46.43 17.42 19.98
C TYR A 536 47.79 16.72 20.05
N THR A 537 48.82 17.33 19.49
CA THR A 537 50.20 17.00 19.78
C THR A 537 50.36 17.19 21.29
N LYS A 538 50.55 16.09 22.02
CA LYS A 538 51.12 16.17 23.37
C LYS A 538 52.45 16.92 23.24
N LEU A 539 52.51 18.14 23.77
CA LEU A 539 53.78 18.80 24.00
C LEU A 539 54.55 17.94 25.00
N ASP A 540 55.64 17.36 24.54
CA ASP A 540 56.59 16.66 25.40
C ASP A 540 57.43 17.73 26.11
N LEU A 541 56.97 18.13 27.31
CA LEU A 541 57.72 19.01 28.21
C LEU A 541 58.52 18.16 29.18
N SER A 542 59.57 17.51 28.68
CA SER A 542 60.68 17.06 29.52
C SER A 542 61.65 18.23 29.71
N GLY A 543 61.52 18.98 30.79
CA GLY A 543 62.54 19.96 31.17
C GLY A 543 62.08 21.02 32.16
N SER A 544 62.72 21.01 33.33
CA SER A 544 62.70 21.99 34.42
C SER A 544 61.46 21.99 35.33
N GLY A 545 61.68 21.59 36.57
CA GLY A 545 60.65 21.47 37.60
C GLY A 545 60.16 22.81 38.11
N MET A 546 58.87 22.85 38.43
CA MET A 546 58.27 23.82 39.34
C MET A 546 56.99 23.25 39.96
N ASP A 547 56.71 23.72 41.16
CA ASP A 547 56.01 23.11 42.29
C ASP A 547 54.50 22.79 42.11
N GLN A 548 54.09 21.57 42.46
CA GLN A 548 52.71 21.04 42.42
C GLN A 548 51.74 21.74 43.40
N SER A 549 52.22 22.61 44.29
CA SER A 549 51.38 23.39 45.21
C SER A 549 50.64 24.57 44.55
N SER A 550 51.14 25.06 43.41
CA SER A 550 50.67 26.29 42.75
C SER A 550 49.43 26.09 41.85
N HIS A 551 49.26 24.89 41.28
CA HIS A 551 48.13 24.58 40.39
C HIS A 551 46.80 24.34 41.14
N LEU A 552 46.85 23.84 42.37
CA LEU A 552 45.64 23.62 43.18
C LEU A 552 45.03 24.94 43.67
N LEU A 553 45.88 25.93 44.02
CA LEU A 553 45.45 27.28 44.40
C LEU A 553 44.83 28.05 43.21
N PHE A 554 45.35 27.85 41.99
CA PHE A 554 44.83 28.52 40.79
C PHE A 554 43.45 27.99 40.34
N LEU A 555 43.22 26.68 40.49
CA LEU A 555 41.92 26.04 40.22
C LEU A 555 40.85 26.46 41.25
N ILE A 556 41.22 26.59 42.52
CA ILE A 556 40.31 27.10 43.57
C ILE A 556 39.94 28.58 43.29
N PHE A 557 40.88 29.40 42.84
CA PHE A 557 40.62 30.81 42.47
C PHE A 557 39.67 30.96 41.27
N MET A 558 39.81 30.11 40.24
CA MET A 558 38.92 30.11 39.07
C MET A 558 37.49 29.70 39.41
N VAL A 559 37.30 28.70 40.28
CA VAL A 559 35.96 28.26 40.71
C VAL A 559 35.27 29.32 41.58
N LEU A 560 36.01 30.01 42.45
CA LEU A 560 35.48 31.12 43.25
C LEU A 560 35.12 32.35 42.39
N ALA A 561 35.87 32.65 41.33
CA ALA A 561 35.57 33.76 40.42
C ALA A 561 34.27 33.55 39.63
N VAL A 562 33.97 32.31 39.22
CA VAL A 562 32.73 31.96 38.50
C VAL A 562 31.50 32.05 39.42
N PHE A 563 31.62 31.65 40.69
CA PHE A 563 30.54 31.78 41.67
C PHE A 563 30.24 33.24 42.06
N ILE A 564 31.27 34.09 42.17
CA ILE A 564 31.08 35.51 42.47
C ILE A 564 30.45 36.25 41.28
N ALA A 565 30.83 35.91 40.03
CA ALA A 565 30.20 36.47 38.83
C ALA A 565 28.71 36.09 38.70
N GLY A 566 28.33 34.84 39.05
CA GLY A 566 26.93 34.40 39.07
C GLY A 566 26.07 35.10 40.14
N PHE A 567 26.68 35.46 41.28
CA PHE A 567 25.96 36.13 42.38
C PHE A 567 25.66 37.62 42.10
N PHE A 568 26.48 38.29 41.27
CA PHE A 568 26.23 39.68 40.87
C PHE A 568 25.28 39.81 39.67
N VAL A 569 25.26 38.85 38.74
CA VAL A 569 24.32 38.87 37.59
C VAL A 569 22.90 38.48 38.01
N GLY A 570 22.73 37.65 39.04
CA GLY A 570 21.41 37.29 39.60
C GLY A 570 20.70 38.40 40.41
N LYS A 571 21.38 39.50 40.75
CA LYS A 571 20.81 40.62 41.53
C LYS A 571 20.38 41.84 40.70
N CYS A 572 20.63 41.88 39.40
CA CYS A 572 20.27 43.00 38.52
C CYS A 572 19.02 42.78 37.65
N CYS A 573 18.27 41.68 37.83
CA CYS A 573 16.97 41.46 37.16
C CYS A 573 15.83 41.16 38.14
N SER A 574 15.81 41.91 39.26
CA SER A 574 14.68 41.95 40.19
C SER A 574 14.20 43.40 40.37
N SER A 575 13.36 43.89 39.46
CA SER A 575 12.22 44.76 39.82
C SER A 575 11.35 45.06 38.60
N ARG A 576 10.24 44.34 38.46
CA ARG A 576 8.92 44.93 38.23
C ARG A 576 7.87 43.86 38.48
N LYS A 577 7.19 44.04 39.61
CA LYS A 577 5.88 43.44 39.89
C LYS A 577 4.90 44.07 38.92
N ASP A 578 4.14 43.26 38.21
CA ASP A 578 2.73 43.55 37.97
C ASP A 578 1.95 42.25 38.16
N ASN A 579 1.00 42.31 39.09
CA ASN A 579 0.04 41.27 39.38
C ASN A 579 -0.91 41.13 38.19
N LEU A 580 -1.18 39.90 37.74
CA LEU A 580 -2.52 39.54 37.26
C LEU A 580 -2.72 38.02 37.40
N TYR A 581 -3.49 37.67 38.42
CA TYR A 581 -4.19 36.39 38.51
C TYR A 581 -5.16 36.25 37.34
N VAL A 582 -5.16 35.10 36.65
CA VAL A 582 -6.40 34.54 36.10
C VAL A 582 -6.45 33.03 36.36
N ARG A 583 -7.57 32.68 36.98
CA ARG A 583 -8.13 31.38 37.33
C ARG A 583 -8.32 30.47 36.11
N LEU A 584 -7.96 29.20 36.23
CA LEU A 584 -8.35 28.15 35.28
C LEU A 584 -9.74 27.65 35.66
N ASP A 585 -10.76 28.32 35.17
CA ASP A 585 -12.15 27.92 35.32
C ASP A 585 -12.70 27.63 33.93
N GLY A 586 -12.96 26.35 33.65
CA GLY A 586 -13.57 25.91 32.41
C GLY A 586 -14.97 26.48 32.23
N ARG A 587 -15.16 27.18 31.10
CA ARG A 587 -16.38 27.27 30.28
C ARG A 587 -16.15 28.37 29.24
N ASN A 588 -16.12 27.98 27.96
CA ASN A 588 -16.67 28.72 26.80
C ASN A 588 -16.12 28.11 25.50
N PHE A 589 -16.86 27.14 24.95
CA PHE A 589 -16.81 26.78 23.53
C PHE A 589 -18.24 26.93 22.98
N GLU A 590 -18.53 28.14 22.52
CA GLU A 590 -19.54 28.51 21.52
C GLU A 590 -18.78 29.60 20.73
N THR A 591 -18.49 29.53 19.43
CA THR A 591 -19.33 29.22 18.27
C THR A 591 -18.39 29.08 17.06
N VAL A 592 -18.48 28.00 16.27
CA VAL A 592 -18.32 28.09 14.82
C VAL A 592 -19.36 27.16 14.19
N LYS A 593 -20.38 27.80 13.63
CA LYS A 593 -21.42 27.22 12.79
C LYS A 593 -20.89 27.07 11.35
N HIS A 594 -21.32 25.98 10.72
CA HIS A 594 -21.56 25.79 9.28
C HIS A 594 -20.44 26.11 8.28
N PHE A 595 -19.95 25.05 7.62
CA PHE A 595 -19.77 25.07 6.17
C PHE A 595 -20.41 23.81 5.58
N GLU A 596 -21.23 24.05 4.56
CA GLU A 596 -21.89 23.09 3.68
C GLU A 596 -20.89 22.30 2.81
#